data_AF-A0A6P5ZL87-F1
#
_entry.id   AF-A0A6P5ZL87-F1
#
_cell.length_a   1.000
_cell.length_b   1.000
_cell.length_c   1.000
_cell.angle_alpha   90.00
_cell.angle_beta   90.00
_cell.angle_gamma   90.00
#
_symmetry.space_group_name_H-M   'P 1'
#
loop_
_entity.id
_entity.type
_entity.pdbx_description
1 polymer ?
#
loop_
_entity_poly.entity_id
_entity_poly.type
_entity_poly.pdbx_seq_one_letter_code
_entity_poly.pdbx_strand_id
1 'polypeptide(L)'
;MEKRAAVVRDGDGLVMVVVGGFPDDMDYQSGFGNHFSSEAIAGALPRGQNSPLICPFGLYAEQISGTSFTSPRKLNQRRYTANKSMDNCAFCDADGDFLVVPQQGRLWITTECGRLEVSPGEIAVLPQGFRFVVDLPDGPSRGYVAEVFGTHFQLPDLGPIGANGLAASRDFLVPTAWFEEGPRPGFTIVQKFGGELFNAQQDFSPFNVVAWHGNYVPYKYDLSKFCPYNTVLVDHGDPSINTVLTAPTDKPGVALLDFVIFPPRWLVAEHTFRPPYYHRNCMSEFMGLIYGGYEAKADGFLPGGASLHSCMTPHGPDTKTYEATIARGNEAGPQKITDTMAFMFESCLMPRTCPWALDSPFRDRDYYQCWIGLKSHFSCEKTNCKSTDLQNELKENECQSHHG
;
A
#
# COMPACT_ATOMS: atom_id res chain seq x y z
N MET A 1 35.55 -9.76 9.75
CA MET A 1 34.55 -10.16 10.75
C MET A 1 34.21 -11.62 10.49
N GLU A 2 34.48 -12.49 11.46
CA GLU A 2 34.31 -13.94 11.34
C GLU A 2 32.83 -14.32 11.32
N LYS A 3 32.39 -14.99 10.25
CA LYS A 3 31.06 -15.60 10.14
C LYS A 3 31.00 -16.78 11.11
N ARG A 4 30.08 -16.75 12.08
CA ARG A 4 29.82 -17.89 12.97
C ARG A 4 29.07 -18.97 12.19
N ALA A 5 29.78 -20.04 11.81
CA ALA A 5 29.18 -21.28 11.35
C ALA A 5 28.73 -22.11 12.57
N ALA A 6 27.46 -22.51 12.63
CA ALA A 6 27.00 -23.55 13.55
C ALA A 6 27.15 -24.91 12.86
N VAL A 7 27.98 -25.79 13.43
CA VAL A 7 28.18 -27.16 12.97
C VAL A 7 27.30 -28.08 13.80
N VAL A 8 26.38 -28.81 13.17
CA VAL A 8 25.73 -30.00 13.76
C VAL A 8 26.19 -31.21 12.96
N ARG A 9 26.79 -32.20 13.63
CA ARG A 9 27.20 -33.47 13.04
C ARG A 9 26.09 -34.49 13.21
N ASP A 10 25.68 -35.13 12.12
CA ASP A 10 25.22 -36.52 12.14
C ASP A 10 25.86 -37.25 10.93
N GLY A 11 26.13 -38.54 11.09
CA GLY A 11 27.10 -39.31 10.31
C GLY A 11 26.91 -39.33 8.79
N ASP A 12 28.04 -39.29 8.10
CA ASP A 12 28.28 -39.66 6.69
C ASP A 12 27.57 -38.85 5.59
N GLY A 13 28.05 -37.62 5.41
CA GLY A 13 27.85 -36.82 4.20
C GLY A 13 28.08 -35.33 4.46
N LEU A 14 29.14 -34.75 3.87
CA LEU A 14 29.40 -33.31 3.99
C LEU A 14 28.33 -32.53 3.20
N VAL A 15 27.25 -32.10 3.86
CA VAL A 15 26.34 -31.07 3.33
C VAL A 15 26.72 -29.74 3.97
N MET A 16 27.42 -28.88 3.22
CA MET A 16 27.48 -27.46 3.58
C MET A 16 26.11 -26.84 3.27
N VAL A 17 25.26 -26.71 4.28
CA VAL A 17 24.15 -25.75 4.20
C VAL A 17 24.73 -24.38 4.53
N VAL A 18 25.14 -23.64 3.51
CA VAL A 18 25.34 -22.20 3.66
C VAL A 18 23.94 -21.58 3.73
N VAL A 19 23.39 -21.45 4.94
CA VAL A 19 22.29 -20.52 5.18
C VAL A 19 22.90 -19.13 5.05
N GLY A 20 22.97 -18.62 3.82
CA GLY A 20 23.46 -17.29 3.52
C GLY A 20 22.48 -16.27 4.09
N GLY A 21 22.68 -15.89 5.37
CA GLY A 21 21.88 -14.85 6.01
C GLY A 21 21.83 -13.56 5.20
N PHE A 22 20.75 -12.80 5.34
CA PHE A 22 20.70 -11.42 4.84
C PHE A 22 21.86 -10.63 5.51
N PRO A 23 22.72 -9.94 4.74
CA PRO A 23 23.73 -9.04 5.30
C PRO A 23 23.07 -7.89 6.07
N ASP A 24 23.70 -7.45 7.17
CA ASP A 24 23.21 -6.33 7.99
C ASP A 24 23.22 -4.98 7.23
N ASP A 25 24.06 -4.85 6.19
CA ASP A 25 24.16 -3.68 5.32
C ASP A 25 23.87 -4.08 3.85
N MET A 26 22.64 -3.83 3.40
CA MET A 26 22.24 -4.03 2.00
C MET A 26 22.43 -2.74 1.20
N ASP A 27 23.10 -2.86 0.05
CA ASP A 27 23.22 -1.77 -0.91
C ASP A 27 21.94 -1.66 -1.76
N TYR A 28 21.48 -0.43 -1.98
CA TYR A 28 20.33 -0.11 -2.82
C TYR A 28 20.66 1.00 -3.82
N GLN A 29 20.05 0.94 -4.99
CA GLN A 29 19.99 2.08 -5.91
C GLN A 29 18.76 2.93 -5.55
N SER A 30 18.80 4.24 -5.82
CA SER A 30 17.70 5.16 -5.48
C SER A 30 17.12 5.86 -6.71
N GLY A 31 15.82 6.19 -6.63
CA GLY A 31 15.12 7.03 -7.61
C GLY A 31 13.97 6.32 -8.33
N PHE A 32 12.74 6.64 -7.94
CA PHE A 32 11.52 6.12 -8.57
C PHE A 32 11.51 6.35 -10.09
N GLY A 33 11.26 5.30 -10.86
CA GLY A 33 11.15 5.36 -12.33
C GLY A 33 12.46 5.54 -13.09
N ASN A 34 13.61 5.52 -12.41
CA ASN A 34 14.91 5.56 -13.08
C ASN A 34 15.13 4.35 -13.98
N HIS A 35 16.02 4.52 -14.97
CA HIS A 35 16.60 3.39 -15.70
C HIS A 35 17.88 2.94 -14.97
N PHE A 36 17.77 1.87 -14.21
CA PHE A 36 18.84 1.34 -13.39
C PHE A 36 19.75 0.38 -14.17
N SER A 37 20.92 0.11 -13.60
CA SER A 37 21.87 -0.88 -14.10
C SER A 37 22.61 -1.44 -12.90
N SER A 38 22.58 -2.76 -12.74
CA SER A 38 23.24 -3.44 -11.62
C SER A 38 23.93 -4.71 -12.12
N GLU A 39 25.14 -4.94 -11.64
CA GLU A 39 25.89 -6.17 -11.90
C GLU A 39 26.48 -6.71 -10.60
N ALA A 40 26.21 -7.98 -10.29
CA ALA A 40 26.80 -8.66 -9.15
C ALA A 40 28.26 -9.06 -9.42
N ILE A 41 28.60 -9.24 -10.70
CA ILE A 41 29.96 -9.49 -11.19
C ILE A 41 30.32 -8.39 -12.19
N ALA A 42 31.43 -7.70 -11.95
CA ALA A 42 31.87 -6.60 -12.80
C ALA A 42 32.02 -7.03 -14.27
N GLY A 43 31.40 -6.29 -15.19
CA GLY A 43 31.40 -6.57 -16.62
C GLY A 43 30.34 -7.60 -17.08
N ALA A 44 29.38 -7.94 -16.23
CA ALA A 44 28.31 -8.88 -16.58
C ALA A 44 27.25 -8.24 -17.49
N LEU A 45 27.08 -6.91 -17.44
CA LEU A 45 26.19 -6.21 -18.37
C LEU A 45 26.83 -6.10 -19.78
N PRO A 46 26.10 -6.45 -20.86
CA PRO A 46 26.55 -6.20 -22.22
C PRO A 46 26.76 -4.69 -22.49
N ARG A 47 27.86 -4.34 -23.16
CA ARG A 47 28.17 -2.94 -23.47
C ARG A 47 27.58 -2.53 -24.82
N GLY A 48 26.75 -1.49 -24.82
CA GLY A 48 26.26 -0.81 -26.03
C GLY A 48 25.13 -1.51 -26.79
N GLN A 49 24.58 -2.62 -26.27
CA GLN A 49 23.45 -3.35 -26.86
C GLN A 49 22.76 -4.24 -25.80
N ASN A 50 21.50 -4.62 -26.00
CA ASN A 50 20.73 -5.43 -25.04
C ASN A 50 20.79 -6.96 -25.33
N SER A 51 20.94 -7.35 -26.60
CA SER A 51 20.86 -8.77 -27.03
C SER A 51 22.08 -9.17 -27.87
N PRO A 52 23.27 -9.33 -27.26
CA PRO A 52 24.47 -9.80 -27.96
C PRO A 52 24.32 -11.25 -28.44
N LEU A 53 25.05 -11.62 -29.50
CA LEU A 53 25.12 -13.02 -29.96
C LEU A 53 25.68 -13.97 -28.87
N ILE A 54 26.63 -13.47 -28.07
CA ILE A 54 27.22 -14.17 -26.91
C ILE A 54 27.24 -13.18 -25.75
N CYS A 55 26.49 -13.47 -24.68
CA CYS A 55 26.51 -12.60 -23.49
C CYS A 55 27.81 -12.79 -22.69
N PRO A 56 28.26 -11.76 -21.94
CA PRO A 56 29.32 -11.92 -20.96
C PRO A 56 29.09 -13.13 -20.04
N PHE A 57 30.17 -13.83 -19.69
CA PHE A 57 30.14 -15.03 -18.84
C PHE A 57 29.23 -16.17 -19.33
N GLY A 58 28.79 -16.17 -20.60
CA GLY A 58 27.90 -17.20 -21.13
C GLY A 58 26.47 -17.13 -20.59
N LEU A 59 26.07 -15.98 -20.05
CA LEU A 59 24.72 -15.71 -19.55
C LEU A 59 23.68 -15.71 -20.70
N TYR A 60 22.40 -15.71 -20.33
CA TYR A 60 21.30 -15.54 -21.27
C TYR A 60 20.68 -14.15 -21.09
N ALA A 61 20.34 -13.49 -22.20
CA ALA A 61 19.59 -12.24 -22.16
C ALA A 61 18.09 -12.55 -22.14
N GLU A 62 17.39 -12.07 -21.12
CA GLU A 62 15.94 -12.18 -20.96
C GLU A 62 15.33 -10.79 -20.79
N GLN A 63 14.18 -10.55 -21.41
CA GLN A 63 13.44 -9.30 -21.29
C GLN A 63 12.15 -9.53 -20.50
N ILE A 64 12.01 -8.84 -19.37
CA ILE A 64 10.75 -8.75 -18.64
C ILE A 64 9.98 -7.53 -19.15
N SER A 65 8.81 -7.75 -19.74
CA SER A 65 7.93 -6.69 -20.23
C SER A 65 6.79 -6.47 -19.24
N GLY A 66 6.89 -5.42 -18.41
CA GLY A 66 5.90 -5.12 -17.39
C GLY A 66 4.56 -4.59 -17.91
N THR A 67 4.58 -3.88 -19.04
CA THR A 67 3.38 -3.40 -19.74
C THR A 67 3.17 -4.21 -21.01
N SER A 68 1.91 -4.42 -21.40
CA SER A 68 1.67 -4.94 -22.75
C SER A 68 1.77 -3.81 -23.78
N PHE A 69 1.77 -4.18 -25.05
CA PHE A 69 1.57 -3.18 -26.08
C PHE A 69 0.16 -2.50 -26.03
N THR A 70 -0.89 -3.07 -25.38
CA THR A 70 -2.29 -2.54 -25.37
C THR A 70 -3.27 -3.02 -24.24
N SER A 71 -2.88 -3.23 -22.97
CA SER A 71 -3.71 -3.97 -21.97
C SER A 71 -4.63 -3.10 -21.10
N PRO A 72 -5.79 -3.64 -20.64
CA PRO A 72 -6.02 -3.76 -19.18
C PRO A 72 -6.98 -4.90 -18.68
N ARG A 73 -6.95 -5.23 -17.38
CA ARG A 73 -8.03 -5.75 -16.46
C ARG A 73 -7.73 -5.26 -15.03
N LYS A 74 -8.64 -5.20 -14.04
CA LYS A 74 -8.53 -4.28 -12.86
C LYS A 74 -8.85 -4.88 -11.44
N LEU A 75 -7.89 -4.71 -10.51
CA LEU A 75 -7.79 -4.73 -9.01
C LEU A 75 -8.30 -5.88 -8.10
N ASN A 76 -7.52 -6.21 -7.06
CA ASN A 76 -7.82 -7.03 -5.87
C ASN A 76 -7.11 -6.48 -4.60
N GLN A 77 -7.62 -6.74 -3.39
CA GLN A 77 -7.05 -6.28 -2.10
C GLN A 77 -7.16 -7.39 -1.05
N ARG A 78 -6.10 -7.65 -0.27
CA ARG A 78 -6.00 -8.78 0.67
C ARG A 78 -5.20 -8.43 1.93
N ARG A 79 -5.38 -9.23 2.98
CA ARG A 79 -4.50 -9.28 4.16
C ARG A 79 -3.69 -10.57 4.11
N TYR A 80 -2.41 -10.53 4.48
CA TYR A 80 -1.58 -11.73 4.59
C TYR A 80 -1.26 -12.05 6.06
N THR A 81 -1.17 -13.34 6.36
CA THR A 81 -0.59 -13.88 7.59
C THR A 81 0.29 -15.05 7.21
N ALA A 82 1.53 -15.08 7.69
CA ALA A 82 2.47 -16.15 7.40
C ALA A 82 3.20 -16.56 8.67
N ASN A 83 3.45 -17.85 8.85
CA ASN A 83 4.15 -18.42 10.00
C ASN A 83 5.38 -19.24 9.60
N LYS A 84 5.69 -19.28 8.31
CA LYS A 84 6.79 -20.04 7.73
C LYS A 84 7.37 -19.29 6.53
N SER A 85 8.70 -19.28 6.42
CA SER A 85 9.40 -18.87 5.20
C SER A 85 9.00 -19.75 4.01
N MET A 86 9.16 -19.22 2.81
CA MET A 86 9.04 -19.98 1.56
C MET A 86 10.30 -20.82 1.33
N ASP A 87 10.22 -22.12 1.65
CA ASP A 87 11.34 -23.05 1.49
C ASP A 87 11.29 -23.77 0.14
N ASN A 88 12.39 -23.73 -0.61
CA ASN A 88 12.56 -24.43 -1.90
C ASN A 88 11.41 -24.19 -2.90
N CYS A 89 10.80 -23.01 -2.82
CA CYS A 89 9.80 -22.56 -3.76
C CYS A 89 9.90 -21.05 -3.98
N ALA A 90 9.40 -20.54 -5.10
CA ALA A 90 9.22 -19.12 -5.36
C ALA A 90 7.80 -18.86 -5.84
N PHE A 91 7.33 -17.63 -5.69
CA PHE A 91 6.03 -17.19 -6.16
C PHE A 91 6.21 -16.19 -7.31
N CYS A 92 5.31 -16.22 -8.29
CA CYS A 92 5.18 -15.21 -9.32
C CYS A 92 3.70 -14.89 -9.50
N ASP A 93 3.34 -13.60 -9.56
CA ASP A 93 1.99 -13.19 -9.94
C ASP A 93 1.96 -12.73 -11.39
N ALA A 94 1.23 -13.45 -12.24
CA ALA A 94 1.03 -13.05 -13.63
C ALA A 94 -0.21 -12.18 -13.82
N ASP A 95 -0.99 -11.89 -12.76
CA ASP A 95 -2.22 -11.11 -12.88
C ASP A 95 -2.01 -9.62 -12.64
N GLY A 96 -1.05 -9.22 -11.80
CA GLY A 96 -0.76 -7.81 -11.52
C GLY A 96 0.38 -7.53 -10.54
N ASP A 97 0.53 -6.24 -10.20
CA ASP A 97 1.54 -5.78 -9.24
C ASP A 97 1.02 -5.93 -7.81
N PHE A 98 1.88 -6.34 -6.89
CA PHE A 98 1.63 -6.25 -5.46
C PHE A 98 2.22 -5.00 -4.85
N LEU A 99 1.43 -4.27 -4.08
CA LEU A 99 1.88 -3.35 -3.04
C LEU A 99 1.73 -4.03 -1.68
N VAL A 100 2.84 -4.34 -1.04
CA VAL A 100 2.94 -5.02 0.26
C VAL A 100 3.19 -4.00 1.36
N VAL A 101 2.38 -4.05 2.42
CA VAL A 101 2.44 -3.16 3.59
C VAL A 101 2.59 -4.02 4.85
N PRO A 102 3.82 -4.32 5.32
CA PRO A 102 4.04 -5.08 6.54
C PRO A 102 3.49 -4.36 7.78
N GLN A 103 2.91 -5.12 8.69
CA GLN A 103 2.35 -4.60 9.95
C GLN A 103 3.05 -5.23 11.16
N GLN A 104 3.34 -6.53 11.12
CA GLN A 104 4.04 -7.27 12.15
C GLN A 104 5.11 -8.15 11.50
N GLY A 105 6.33 -8.11 12.05
CA GLY A 105 7.48 -8.89 11.57
C GLY A 105 8.06 -8.35 10.27
N ARG A 106 9.39 -8.36 10.15
CA ARG A 106 10.08 -7.99 8.93
C ARG A 106 9.90 -9.05 7.85
N LEU A 107 9.98 -8.61 6.61
CA LEU A 107 10.04 -9.47 5.43
C LEU A 107 11.42 -9.37 4.80
N TRP A 108 12.01 -10.52 4.49
CA TRP A 108 13.20 -10.63 3.67
C TRP A 108 12.79 -11.15 2.30
N ILE A 109 12.70 -10.25 1.32
CA ILE A 109 12.17 -10.54 -0.01
C ILE A 109 13.34 -10.71 -0.97
N THR A 110 13.52 -11.92 -1.49
CA THR A 110 14.47 -12.18 -2.58
C THR A 110 13.71 -12.15 -3.90
N THR A 111 14.19 -11.37 -4.87
CA THR A 111 13.62 -11.23 -6.22
C THR A 111 14.69 -11.54 -7.26
N GLU A 112 14.31 -11.65 -8.53
CA GLU A 112 15.26 -11.75 -9.64
C GLU A 112 16.18 -10.51 -9.75
N CYS A 113 15.76 -9.33 -9.28
CA CYS A 113 16.61 -8.14 -9.28
C CYS A 113 17.56 -8.05 -8.08
N GLY A 114 17.36 -8.88 -7.05
CA GLY A 114 18.11 -8.82 -5.80
C GLY A 114 17.21 -8.87 -4.58
N ARG A 115 17.74 -8.42 -3.43
CA ARG A 115 17.13 -8.65 -2.11
C ARG A 115 16.65 -7.34 -1.46
N LEU A 116 15.47 -7.37 -0.87
CA LEU A 116 14.85 -6.28 -0.13
C LEU A 116 14.55 -6.74 1.30
N GLU A 117 15.06 -6.03 2.30
CA GLU A 117 14.51 -6.12 3.66
C GLU A 117 13.40 -5.10 3.80
N VAL A 118 12.23 -5.49 4.33
CA VAL A 118 11.06 -4.59 4.45
C VAL A 118 10.46 -4.72 5.84
N SER A 119 10.50 -3.64 6.60
CA SER A 119 10.00 -3.59 7.98
C SER A 119 8.61 -2.94 8.07
N PRO A 120 7.83 -3.18 9.15
CA PRO A 120 6.65 -2.36 9.42
C PRO A 120 6.99 -0.87 9.47
N GLY A 121 6.23 -0.06 8.75
CA GLY A 121 6.55 1.35 8.48
C GLY A 121 7.21 1.58 7.13
N GLU A 122 7.60 0.52 6.43
CA GLU A 122 8.00 0.54 5.02
C GLU A 122 6.94 -0.15 4.16
N ILE A 123 7.02 0.07 2.85
CA ILE A 123 6.25 -0.66 1.85
C ILE A 123 7.20 -1.28 0.82
N ALA A 124 6.72 -2.29 0.10
CA ALA A 124 7.39 -2.80 -1.09
C ALA A 124 6.41 -3.00 -2.24
N VAL A 125 6.85 -2.73 -3.46
CA VAL A 125 6.12 -3.07 -4.68
C VAL A 125 6.86 -4.18 -5.40
N LEU A 126 6.13 -5.26 -5.69
CA LEU A 126 6.59 -6.42 -6.45
C LEU A 126 5.84 -6.42 -7.78
N PRO A 127 6.50 -6.05 -8.89
CA PRO A 127 5.82 -5.92 -10.16
C PRO A 127 5.33 -7.26 -10.70
N GLN A 128 4.26 -7.23 -11.49
CA GLN A 128 3.70 -8.38 -12.21
C GLN A 128 4.81 -9.15 -12.94
N GLY A 129 4.80 -10.47 -12.81
CA GLY A 129 5.71 -11.38 -13.49
C GLY A 129 7.04 -11.63 -12.78
N PHE A 130 7.44 -10.82 -11.79
CA PHE A 130 8.65 -11.09 -11.02
C PHE A 130 8.47 -12.30 -10.11
N ARG A 131 9.48 -13.17 -10.11
CA ARG A 131 9.62 -14.25 -9.16
C ARG A 131 10.20 -13.70 -7.87
N PHE A 132 9.63 -14.12 -6.75
CA PHE A 132 10.12 -13.75 -5.44
C PHE A 132 9.93 -14.85 -4.38
N VAL A 133 10.76 -14.77 -3.36
CA VAL A 133 10.71 -15.56 -2.12
C VAL A 133 10.62 -14.62 -0.94
N VAL A 134 9.82 -14.99 0.05
CA VAL A 134 9.71 -14.26 1.31
C VAL A 134 10.18 -15.12 2.46
N ASP A 135 11.25 -14.68 3.11
CA ASP A 135 11.74 -15.19 4.37
C ASP A 135 11.19 -14.36 5.53
N LEU A 136 10.93 -15.02 6.67
CA LEU A 136 10.36 -14.42 7.87
C LEU A 136 11.38 -14.42 9.03
N PRO A 137 12.35 -13.47 9.04
CA PRO A 137 13.46 -13.49 10.01
C PRO A 137 13.02 -13.38 11.48
N ASP A 138 11.85 -12.78 11.72
CA ASP A 138 11.31 -12.57 13.08
C ASP A 138 10.26 -13.64 13.48
N GLY A 139 10.07 -14.68 12.66
CA GLY A 139 9.00 -15.65 12.82
C GLY A 139 7.67 -15.16 12.23
N PRO A 140 6.50 -15.44 12.84
CA PRO A 140 5.22 -15.11 12.22
C PRO A 140 5.06 -13.62 11.84
N SER A 141 4.63 -13.38 10.60
CA SER A 141 4.42 -12.05 10.02
C SER A 141 2.97 -11.83 9.59
N ARG A 142 2.53 -10.57 9.61
CA ARG A 142 1.21 -10.13 9.15
C ARG A 142 1.33 -8.76 8.50
N GLY A 143 0.51 -8.52 7.49
CA GLY A 143 0.39 -7.21 6.85
C GLY A 143 -0.71 -7.20 5.79
N TYR A 144 -0.67 -6.22 4.91
CA TYR A 144 -1.68 -5.96 3.90
C TYR A 144 -1.06 -6.05 2.51
N VAL A 145 -1.86 -6.41 1.51
CA VAL A 145 -1.47 -6.44 0.10
C VAL A 145 -2.57 -5.81 -0.73
N ALA A 146 -2.24 -4.80 -1.52
CA ALA A 146 -3.05 -4.39 -2.66
C ALA A 146 -2.47 -5.03 -3.93
N GLU A 147 -3.33 -5.58 -4.76
CA GLU A 147 -2.97 -6.31 -5.98
C GLU A 147 -3.63 -5.59 -7.16
N VAL A 148 -2.88 -4.77 -7.90
CA VAL A 148 -3.44 -3.97 -9.00
C VAL A 148 -3.25 -4.67 -10.33
N PHE A 149 -4.35 -4.81 -11.07
CA PHE A 149 -4.33 -5.39 -12.40
C PHE A 149 -4.32 -4.29 -13.46
N GLY A 150 -3.61 -4.54 -14.57
CA GLY A 150 -3.72 -3.79 -15.82
C GLY A 150 -3.19 -2.36 -15.80
N THR A 151 -2.51 -1.96 -14.73
CA THR A 151 -1.76 -0.71 -14.59
C THR A 151 -0.70 -0.92 -13.51
N HIS A 152 0.29 -0.01 -13.45
CA HIS A 152 1.32 0.00 -12.42
C HIS A 152 1.13 1.18 -11.47
N PHE A 153 1.74 1.08 -10.30
CA PHE A 153 1.85 2.21 -9.38
C PHE A 153 2.81 3.27 -9.93
N GLN A 154 2.46 4.54 -9.74
CA GLN A 154 3.26 5.70 -10.06
C GLN A 154 3.16 6.75 -8.93
N LEU A 155 4.08 7.71 -8.92
CA LEU A 155 3.93 8.90 -8.08
C LEU A 155 2.72 9.73 -8.57
N PRO A 156 1.95 10.35 -7.65
CA PRO A 156 0.85 11.23 -8.04
C PRO A 156 1.37 12.49 -8.74
N ASP A 157 0.55 13.08 -9.60
CA ASP A 157 0.78 14.45 -10.06
C ASP A 157 0.67 15.38 -8.84
N LEU A 158 1.71 16.19 -8.62
CA LEU A 158 1.80 17.10 -7.48
C LEU A 158 0.93 18.35 -7.67
N GLY A 159 0.52 18.67 -8.91
CA GLY A 159 -0.28 19.85 -9.20
C GLY A 159 0.31 21.12 -8.55
N PRO A 160 -0.48 21.90 -7.79
CA PRO A 160 0.00 23.12 -7.12
C PRO A 160 1.06 22.91 -6.02
N ILE A 161 1.29 21.68 -5.53
CA ILE A 161 2.40 21.41 -4.61
C ILE A 161 3.75 21.70 -5.30
N GLY A 162 3.81 21.52 -6.62
CA GLY A 162 4.95 21.88 -7.44
C GLY A 162 5.89 20.70 -7.68
N ALA A 163 7.20 20.94 -7.54
CA ALA A 163 8.22 19.97 -7.95
C ALA A 163 8.70 19.05 -6.82
N ASN A 164 8.32 19.31 -5.56
CA ASN A 164 8.79 18.59 -4.39
C ASN A 164 7.69 18.48 -3.35
N GLY A 165 7.61 17.34 -2.66
CA GLY A 165 6.64 17.10 -1.61
C GLY A 165 6.19 15.65 -1.63
N LEU A 166 5.34 15.27 -0.67
CA LEU A 166 4.79 13.91 -0.56
C LEU A 166 5.90 12.85 -0.50
N ALA A 167 5.81 11.80 -1.31
CA ALA A 167 6.84 10.78 -1.44
C ALA A 167 7.90 11.20 -2.47
N ALA A 168 9.03 11.74 -2.00
CA ALA A 168 10.11 12.14 -2.89
C ALA A 168 10.71 10.94 -3.64
N SER A 169 10.90 11.07 -4.95
CA SER A 169 11.37 9.98 -5.82
C SER A 169 12.70 9.38 -5.38
N ARG A 170 13.62 10.18 -4.83
CA ARG A 170 14.94 9.74 -4.33
C ARG A 170 14.87 8.73 -3.19
N ASP A 171 13.75 8.68 -2.47
CA ASP A 171 13.62 7.89 -1.26
C ASP A 171 13.08 6.48 -1.55
N PHE A 172 12.74 6.19 -2.81
CA PHE A 172 12.44 4.85 -3.30
C PHE A 172 13.73 4.09 -3.60
N LEU A 173 13.86 2.91 -3.00
CA LEU A 173 15.07 2.09 -3.04
C LEU A 173 14.82 0.81 -3.85
N VAL A 174 15.76 0.48 -4.72
CA VAL A 174 15.75 -0.68 -5.63
C VAL A 174 16.92 -1.58 -5.27
N PRO A 175 16.75 -2.91 -5.18
CA PRO A 175 17.82 -3.81 -4.76
C PRO A 175 18.97 -3.82 -5.77
N THR A 176 20.21 -3.98 -5.32
CA THR A 176 21.30 -4.31 -6.24
C THR A 176 21.25 -5.78 -6.64
N ALA A 177 21.70 -6.09 -7.86
CA ALA A 177 21.82 -7.44 -8.39
C ALA A 177 22.49 -8.39 -7.39
N TRP A 178 21.83 -9.52 -7.17
CA TRP A 178 22.30 -10.61 -6.34
C TRP A 178 21.82 -11.91 -6.98
N PHE A 179 22.65 -12.95 -6.94
CA PHE A 179 22.31 -14.25 -7.48
C PHE A 179 22.75 -15.38 -6.55
N GLU A 180 22.12 -16.53 -6.71
CA GLU A 180 22.59 -17.80 -6.17
C GLU A 180 22.94 -18.79 -7.27
N GLU A 181 23.95 -19.59 -6.99
CA GLU A 181 24.48 -20.60 -7.89
C GLU A 181 24.36 -21.99 -7.26
N GLY A 182 24.18 -22.99 -8.11
CA GLY A 182 24.14 -24.40 -7.70
C GLY A 182 22.77 -25.05 -7.89
N PRO A 183 22.74 -26.40 -7.88
CA PRO A 183 21.50 -27.15 -8.07
C PRO A 183 20.54 -26.94 -6.91
N ARG A 184 19.25 -26.86 -7.23
CA ARG A 184 18.12 -26.84 -6.29
C ARG A 184 17.09 -27.87 -6.75
N PRO A 185 17.36 -29.17 -6.55
CA PRO A 185 16.48 -30.22 -7.06
C PRO A 185 15.04 -30.05 -6.57
N GLY A 186 14.08 -30.13 -7.49
CA GLY A 186 12.66 -30.00 -7.18
C GLY A 186 12.21 -28.63 -6.67
N PHE A 187 12.95 -27.56 -6.97
CA PHE A 187 12.53 -26.19 -6.67
C PHE A 187 11.20 -25.88 -7.35
N THR A 188 10.20 -25.45 -6.57
CA THR A 188 8.83 -25.25 -7.06
C THR A 188 8.52 -23.78 -7.34
N ILE A 189 8.12 -23.47 -8.56
CA ILE A 189 7.59 -22.16 -8.94
C ILE A 189 6.07 -22.21 -8.81
N VAL A 190 5.52 -21.43 -7.89
CA VAL A 190 4.08 -21.21 -7.72
C VAL A 190 3.70 -19.99 -8.55
N GLN A 191 3.03 -20.21 -9.66
CA GLN A 191 2.52 -19.16 -10.53
C GLN A 191 1.06 -18.88 -10.20
N LYS A 192 0.74 -17.65 -9.85
CA LYS A 192 -0.65 -17.19 -9.86
C LYS A 192 -1.01 -16.69 -11.25
N PHE A 193 -2.09 -17.20 -11.82
CA PHE A 193 -2.57 -16.87 -13.16
C PHE A 193 -4.09 -17.04 -13.25
N GLY A 194 -4.78 -16.00 -13.69
CA GLY A 194 -6.25 -15.98 -13.76
C GLY A 194 -6.93 -16.14 -12.40
N GLY A 195 -6.26 -15.76 -11.31
CA GLY A 195 -6.73 -15.96 -9.94
C GLY A 195 -6.49 -17.37 -9.36
N GLU A 196 -5.98 -18.31 -10.15
CA GLU A 196 -5.67 -19.69 -9.73
C GLU A 196 -4.16 -19.87 -9.51
N LEU A 197 -3.78 -20.92 -8.78
CA LEU A 197 -2.38 -21.27 -8.49
C LEU A 197 -1.93 -22.49 -9.30
N PHE A 198 -0.81 -22.36 -9.98
CA PHE A 198 -0.17 -23.40 -10.78
C PHE A 198 1.25 -23.66 -10.26
N ASN A 199 1.72 -24.91 -10.36
CA ASN A 199 3.06 -25.28 -9.91
C ASN A 199 3.88 -25.82 -11.09
N ALA A 200 5.14 -25.38 -11.18
CA ALA A 200 6.15 -25.95 -12.07
C ALA A 200 7.41 -26.28 -11.26
N GLN A 201 8.04 -27.42 -11.54
CA GLN A 201 9.29 -27.80 -10.87
C GLN A 201 10.49 -27.57 -11.80
N GLN A 202 11.60 -27.15 -11.19
CA GLN A 202 12.90 -26.97 -11.83
C GLN A 202 14.02 -27.40 -10.88
N ASP A 203 15.17 -27.78 -11.41
CA ASP A 203 16.31 -28.28 -10.60
C ASP A 203 17.36 -27.20 -10.30
N PHE A 204 17.00 -25.93 -10.48
CA PHE A 204 17.84 -24.77 -10.24
C PHE A 204 17.03 -23.64 -9.60
N SER A 205 17.69 -22.68 -8.97
CA SER A 205 17.01 -21.49 -8.43
C SER A 205 16.63 -20.50 -9.55
N PRO A 206 15.44 -19.88 -9.50
CA PRO A 206 15.13 -18.75 -10.39
C PRO A 206 15.92 -17.48 -10.04
N PHE A 207 16.57 -17.40 -8.88
CA PHE A 207 17.34 -16.23 -8.46
C PHE A 207 18.80 -16.32 -8.94
N ASN A 208 18.97 -16.59 -10.23
CA ASN A 208 20.27 -16.80 -10.89
C ASN A 208 20.64 -15.64 -11.85
N VAL A 209 20.02 -14.48 -11.68
CA VAL A 209 20.25 -13.28 -12.50
C VAL A 209 21.49 -12.53 -11.99
N VAL A 210 22.60 -12.68 -12.72
CA VAL A 210 23.90 -12.09 -12.34
C VAL A 210 23.95 -10.57 -12.54
N ALA A 211 23.22 -10.05 -13.51
CA ALA A 211 23.16 -8.63 -13.80
C ALA A 211 21.86 -8.28 -14.53
N TRP A 212 21.39 -7.04 -14.35
CA TRP A 212 20.18 -6.53 -14.97
C TRP A 212 20.27 -5.02 -15.19
N HIS A 213 19.53 -4.52 -16.19
CA HIS A 213 19.32 -3.09 -16.40
C HIS A 213 17.89 -2.83 -16.87
N GLY A 214 17.31 -1.70 -16.52
CA GLY A 214 15.93 -1.35 -16.88
C GLY A 214 15.24 -0.49 -15.84
N ASN A 215 13.97 -0.22 -16.06
CA ASN A 215 13.11 0.61 -15.20
C ASN A 215 11.86 -0.13 -14.66
N TYR A 216 11.72 -1.42 -14.96
CA TYR A 216 10.70 -2.29 -14.41
C TYR A 216 11.31 -3.16 -13.32
N VAL A 217 11.19 -2.71 -12.07
CA VAL A 217 11.99 -3.23 -10.94
C VAL A 217 11.15 -3.30 -9.68
N PRO A 218 11.43 -4.26 -8.77
CA PRO A 218 10.89 -4.21 -7.42
C PRO A 218 11.56 -3.07 -6.63
N TYR A 219 10.80 -2.45 -5.74
CA TYR A 219 11.29 -1.35 -4.92
C TYR A 219 10.64 -1.32 -3.54
N LYS A 220 11.31 -0.64 -2.59
CA LYS A 220 10.77 -0.34 -1.27
C LYS A 220 10.78 1.16 -0.97
N TYR A 221 9.96 1.59 -0.03
CA TYR A 221 9.89 2.97 0.43
C TYR A 221 9.59 3.03 1.93
N ASP A 222 10.29 3.91 2.65
CA ASP A 222 10.10 4.16 4.08
C ASP A 222 9.08 5.29 4.27
N LEU A 223 7.92 4.97 4.87
CA LEU A 223 6.81 5.91 5.04
C LEU A 223 7.17 7.08 5.98
N SER A 224 8.19 6.93 6.83
CA SER A 224 8.65 8.02 7.70
C SER A 224 9.30 9.17 6.93
N LYS A 225 9.72 8.92 5.68
CA LYS A 225 10.32 9.92 4.78
C LYS A 225 9.29 10.74 4.02
N PHE A 226 8.00 10.41 4.15
CA PHE A 226 6.94 11.17 3.50
C PHE A 226 6.94 12.61 4.01
N CYS A 227 6.84 13.56 3.08
CA CYS A 227 6.73 14.98 3.40
C CYS A 227 5.25 15.38 3.40
N PRO A 228 4.57 15.42 4.58
CA PRO A 228 3.14 15.68 4.64
C PRO A 228 2.83 17.13 4.28
N TYR A 229 1.81 17.31 3.44
CA TYR A 229 1.16 18.59 3.15
C TYR A 229 -0.21 18.61 3.80
N ASN A 230 -0.59 19.74 4.37
CA ASN A 230 -1.90 19.92 4.96
C ASN A 230 -2.22 21.42 5.06
N THR A 231 -3.44 21.73 5.49
CA THR A 231 -3.83 23.09 5.88
C THR A 231 -2.86 23.69 6.90
N VAL A 232 -2.59 24.99 6.71
CA VAL A 232 -1.81 25.82 7.64
C VAL A 232 -2.63 26.97 8.22
N LEU A 233 -3.95 26.99 7.96
CA LEU A 233 -4.83 28.09 8.39
C LEU A 233 -6.17 27.58 8.91
N VAL A 234 -7.07 27.11 8.03
CA VAL A 234 -8.43 26.66 8.37
C VAL A 234 -8.80 25.41 7.59
N ASP A 235 -9.89 24.77 7.99
CA ASP A 235 -10.49 23.58 7.37
C ASP A 235 -9.61 22.33 7.44
N HIS A 236 -10.11 21.23 6.90
CA HIS A 236 -9.44 19.93 6.82
C HIS A 236 -9.18 19.63 5.34
N GLY A 237 -7.92 19.42 4.96
CA GLY A 237 -7.57 19.08 3.58
C GLY A 237 -8.05 17.68 3.19
N ASP A 238 -8.53 17.51 1.96
CA ASP A 238 -8.98 16.22 1.45
C ASP A 238 -7.85 15.17 1.57
N PRO A 239 -8.17 13.91 1.92
CA PRO A 239 -7.16 12.89 2.24
C PRO A 239 -6.23 12.54 1.07
N SER A 240 -6.62 12.83 -0.17
CA SER A 240 -5.77 12.66 -1.37
C SER A 240 -4.47 13.48 -1.31
N ILE A 241 -4.40 14.52 -0.46
CA ILE A 241 -3.14 15.23 -0.18
C ILE A 241 -2.07 14.33 0.45
N ASN A 242 -2.44 13.14 0.96
CA ASN A 242 -1.53 12.18 1.55
C ASN A 242 -1.25 10.95 0.64
N THR A 243 -1.52 11.04 -0.66
CA THR A 243 -1.21 9.97 -1.62
C THR A 243 0.30 9.74 -1.72
N VAL A 244 0.72 8.49 -1.50
CA VAL A 244 2.12 8.03 -1.69
C VAL A 244 2.31 7.49 -3.10
N LEU A 245 1.42 6.59 -3.52
CA LEU A 245 1.41 5.97 -4.84
C LEU A 245 -0.02 5.92 -5.38
N THR A 246 -0.17 6.09 -6.68
CA THR A 246 -1.44 5.98 -7.40
C THR A 246 -1.31 4.97 -8.54
N ALA A 247 -2.32 4.14 -8.74
CA ALA A 247 -2.49 3.29 -9.92
C ALA A 247 -3.61 3.91 -10.77
N PRO A 248 -3.32 4.58 -11.90
CA PRO A 248 -4.33 5.33 -12.65
C PRO A 248 -5.33 4.44 -13.40
N THR A 249 -6.49 5.01 -13.75
CA THR A 249 -7.33 4.48 -14.84
C THR A 249 -7.13 5.28 -16.12
N ASP A 250 -7.74 4.83 -17.21
CA ASP A 250 -7.82 5.56 -18.48
C ASP A 250 -8.63 6.87 -18.38
N LYS A 251 -9.43 7.04 -17.32
CA LYS A 251 -10.19 8.26 -17.06
C LYS A 251 -9.30 9.23 -16.25
N PRO A 252 -8.97 10.42 -16.80
CA PRO A 252 -8.14 11.40 -16.09
C PRO A 252 -8.72 11.76 -14.73
N GLY A 253 -7.85 11.81 -13.72
CA GLY A 253 -8.22 12.14 -12.33
C GLY A 253 -8.95 11.02 -11.57
N VAL A 254 -9.08 9.83 -12.15
CA VAL A 254 -9.68 8.67 -11.46
C VAL A 254 -8.63 7.56 -11.34
N ALA A 255 -8.21 7.30 -10.11
CA ALA A 255 -7.32 6.19 -9.79
C ALA A 255 -8.10 4.87 -9.70
N LEU A 256 -7.49 3.79 -10.20
CA LEU A 256 -7.90 2.45 -9.88
C LEU A 256 -7.68 2.18 -8.40
N LEU A 257 -6.52 2.60 -7.89
CA LEU A 257 -6.20 2.56 -6.47
C LEU A 257 -5.24 3.68 -6.09
N ASP A 258 -5.60 4.48 -5.10
CA ASP A 258 -4.69 5.36 -4.40
C ASP A 258 -4.25 4.70 -3.08
N PHE A 259 -2.94 4.65 -2.87
CA PHE A 259 -2.35 4.32 -1.58
C PHE A 259 -2.04 5.61 -0.82
N VAL A 260 -2.89 5.90 0.16
CA VAL A 260 -2.88 7.11 0.97
C VAL A 260 -2.41 6.76 2.38
N ILE A 261 -1.61 7.60 3.02
CA ILE A 261 -1.19 7.40 4.42
C ILE A 261 -1.71 8.49 5.35
N PHE A 262 -1.74 8.21 6.65
CA PHE A 262 -2.05 9.19 7.70
C PHE A 262 -0.88 9.23 8.68
N PRO A 263 0.21 9.95 8.34
CA PRO A 263 1.46 9.91 9.08
C PRO A 263 1.40 10.86 10.29
N PRO A 264 2.44 10.84 11.15
CA PRO A 264 2.67 11.88 12.15
C PRO A 264 2.74 13.25 11.49
N ARG A 265 1.96 14.22 11.97
CA ARG A 265 1.85 15.55 11.38
C ARG A 265 1.40 16.61 12.38
N TRP A 266 1.59 17.87 12.02
CA TRP A 266 1.07 18.99 12.79
C TRP A 266 -0.39 19.29 12.44
N LEU A 267 -1.18 19.57 13.47
CA LEU A 267 -2.54 20.09 13.39
C LEU A 267 -2.53 21.53 13.89
N VAL A 268 -2.72 22.48 12.98
CA VAL A 268 -2.66 23.91 13.26
C VAL A 268 -3.93 24.66 12.88
N ALA A 269 -4.88 24.00 12.20
CA ALA A 269 -6.10 24.64 11.71
C ALA A 269 -6.86 25.36 12.83
N GLU A 270 -7.12 26.65 12.63
CA GLU A 270 -7.84 27.53 13.53
C GLU A 270 -9.35 27.36 13.33
N HIS A 271 -10.14 27.48 14.40
CA HIS A 271 -11.62 27.47 14.34
C HIS A 271 -12.22 26.29 13.53
N THR A 272 -11.54 25.16 13.53
CA THR A 272 -11.81 24.04 12.61
C THR A 272 -12.09 22.76 13.39
N PHE A 273 -13.09 22.00 12.96
CA PHE A 273 -13.24 20.61 13.37
C PHE A 273 -12.12 19.77 12.72
N ARG A 274 -11.01 19.60 13.47
CA ARG A 274 -9.76 19.03 12.96
C ARG A 274 -9.82 17.55 12.53
N PRO A 275 -10.61 16.65 13.16
CA PRO A 275 -10.76 15.29 12.65
C PRO A 275 -11.37 15.27 11.24
N PRO A 276 -11.32 14.13 10.52
CA PRO A 276 -12.00 13.98 9.25
C PRO A 276 -13.47 14.37 9.35
N TYR A 277 -14.01 14.98 8.28
CA TYR A 277 -15.41 15.38 8.19
C TYR A 277 -16.33 14.16 8.02
N TYR A 278 -17.63 14.33 8.31
CA TYR A 278 -18.64 13.35 7.90
C TYR A 278 -18.70 13.28 6.38
N HIS A 279 -18.68 12.07 5.83
CA HIS A 279 -18.36 11.86 4.43
C HIS A 279 -19.20 10.75 3.78
N ARG A 280 -19.42 10.93 2.47
CA ARG A 280 -20.01 9.95 1.55
C ARG A 280 -19.24 10.10 0.24
N ASN A 281 -18.58 9.04 -0.19
CA ASN A 281 -17.65 9.09 -1.31
C ASN A 281 -18.15 8.25 -2.50
N CYS A 282 -17.82 8.63 -3.73
CA CYS A 282 -18.01 7.76 -4.89
C CYS A 282 -16.97 6.63 -4.96
N MET A 283 -15.83 6.80 -4.29
CA MET A 283 -14.81 5.78 -4.15
C MET A 283 -15.17 4.82 -3.00
N SER A 284 -14.48 3.67 -2.95
CA SER A 284 -14.51 2.76 -1.81
C SER A 284 -13.23 2.90 -0.99
N GLU A 285 -13.37 2.99 0.32
CA GLU A 285 -12.27 3.30 1.24
C GLU A 285 -11.95 2.08 2.10
N PHE A 286 -10.85 1.38 1.82
CA PHE A 286 -10.32 0.33 2.70
C PHE A 286 -9.21 0.92 3.57
N MET A 287 -9.42 1.01 4.88
CA MET A 287 -8.41 1.51 5.81
C MET A 287 -7.70 0.38 6.55
N GLY A 288 -6.39 0.55 6.78
CA GLY A 288 -5.57 -0.29 7.64
C GLY A 288 -4.75 0.53 8.64
N LEU A 289 -4.18 -0.15 9.64
CA LEU A 289 -3.37 0.47 10.69
C LEU A 289 -2.08 -0.33 10.90
N ILE A 290 -0.94 0.31 10.68
CA ILE A 290 0.37 -0.33 10.82
C ILE A 290 0.78 -0.36 12.31
N TYR A 291 0.75 0.80 12.96
CA TYR A 291 1.02 0.97 14.39
C TYR A 291 0.31 2.22 14.93
N GLY A 292 0.20 2.32 16.25
CA GLY A 292 -0.44 3.46 16.92
C GLY A 292 -1.96 3.40 16.92
N GLY A 293 -2.61 4.58 16.83
CA GLY A 293 -4.06 4.74 16.75
C GLY A 293 -4.46 5.76 15.66
N TYR A 294 -5.72 5.71 15.20
CA TYR A 294 -6.23 6.59 14.15
C TYR A 294 -7.21 7.62 14.70
N GLU A 295 -7.03 8.90 14.36
CA GLU A 295 -7.72 10.02 15.02
C GLU A 295 -9.25 10.01 14.88
N ALA A 296 -9.80 9.39 13.84
CA ALA A 296 -11.24 9.35 13.61
C ALA A 296 -11.96 8.22 14.39
N LYS A 297 -11.19 7.37 15.07
CA LYS A 297 -11.67 6.18 15.80
C LYS A 297 -11.05 6.13 17.19
N ALA A 298 -11.84 6.47 18.20
CA ALA A 298 -11.39 6.45 19.59
C ALA A 298 -11.08 5.03 20.09
N ASP A 299 -11.86 4.05 19.65
CA ASP A 299 -11.74 2.64 20.03
C ASP A 299 -11.96 1.71 18.82
N GLY A 300 -11.57 0.43 18.95
CA GLY A 300 -11.94 -0.65 18.02
C GLY A 300 -11.10 -0.78 16.75
N PHE A 301 -10.31 0.24 16.39
CA PHE A 301 -9.40 0.20 15.24
C PHE A 301 -7.94 0.05 15.70
N LEU A 302 -7.45 -1.19 15.76
CA LEU A 302 -6.13 -1.55 16.29
C LEU A 302 -5.15 -1.97 15.18
N PRO A 303 -3.83 -1.92 15.41
CA PRO A 303 -2.83 -2.37 14.44
C PRO A 303 -3.10 -3.79 13.90
N GLY A 304 -3.10 -3.95 12.58
CA GLY A 304 -3.49 -5.20 11.90
C GLY A 304 -5.01 -5.35 11.63
N GLY A 305 -5.82 -4.44 12.17
CA GLY A 305 -7.24 -4.30 11.87
C GLY A 305 -7.48 -3.67 10.50
N ALA A 306 -8.74 -3.69 10.05
CA ALA A 306 -9.15 -3.06 8.81
C ALA A 306 -10.59 -2.57 8.89
N SER A 307 -10.94 -1.55 8.12
CA SER A 307 -12.32 -1.14 7.91
C SER A 307 -12.57 -0.90 6.42
N LEU A 308 -13.82 -1.08 5.98
CA LEU A 308 -14.24 -0.85 4.61
C LEU A 308 -15.48 0.03 4.62
N HIS A 309 -15.38 1.22 4.03
CA HIS A 309 -16.52 2.07 3.72
C HIS A 309 -16.78 2.00 2.22
N SER A 310 -17.78 1.21 1.83
CA SER A 310 -18.17 1.05 0.43
C SER A 310 -18.76 2.34 -0.15
N CYS A 311 -18.68 2.48 -1.46
CA CYS A 311 -19.26 3.59 -2.24
C CYS A 311 -20.59 4.12 -1.65
N MET A 312 -20.62 5.43 -1.41
CA MET A 312 -21.72 6.26 -0.89
C MET A 312 -22.22 5.92 0.52
N THR A 313 -21.60 4.95 1.21
CA THR A 313 -21.92 4.62 2.61
C THR A 313 -21.49 5.77 3.51
N PRO A 314 -22.41 6.37 4.30
CA PRO A 314 -22.05 7.43 5.23
C PRO A 314 -21.05 6.94 6.28
N HIS A 315 -20.00 7.72 6.48
CA HIS A 315 -18.98 7.48 7.49
C HIS A 315 -18.45 8.81 8.02
N GLY A 316 -17.54 8.77 8.97
CA GLY A 316 -17.00 9.95 9.65
C GLY A 316 -16.55 9.64 11.07
N PRO A 317 -16.20 10.66 11.86
CA PRO A 317 -15.74 10.50 13.23
C PRO A 317 -16.82 9.84 14.08
N ASP A 318 -16.40 8.96 14.99
CA ASP A 318 -17.31 8.34 15.95
C ASP A 318 -17.85 9.35 16.98
N THR A 319 -18.87 8.94 17.74
CA THR A 319 -19.52 9.81 18.73
C THR A 319 -18.53 10.36 19.75
N LYS A 320 -17.61 9.52 20.24
CA LYS A 320 -16.64 9.92 21.28
C LYS A 320 -15.67 10.98 20.75
N THR A 321 -15.20 10.78 19.52
CA THR A 321 -14.28 11.69 18.81
C THR A 321 -14.97 13.03 18.56
N TYR A 322 -16.22 13.02 18.09
CA TYR A 322 -17.01 14.23 17.89
C TYR A 322 -17.17 15.03 19.19
N GLU A 323 -17.72 14.40 20.24
CA GLU A 323 -18.00 15.07 21.52
C GLU A 323 -16.72 15.58 22.19
N ALA A 324 -15.63 14.81 22.15
CA ALA A 324 -14.33 15.25 22.66
C ALA A 324 -13.77 16.45 21.89
N THR A 325 -13.96 16.49 20.57
CA THR A 325 -13.52 17.61 19.72
C THR A 325 -14.31 18.87 20.02
N ILE A 326 -15.64 18.77 20.12
CA ILE A 326 -16.50 19.92 20.47
C ILE A 326 -16.20 20.43 21.88
N ALA A 327 -16.01 19.54 22.85
CA ALA A 327 -15.73 19.91 24.23
C ALA A 327 -14.39 20.67 24.39
N ARG A 328 -13.42 20.41 23.51
CA ARG A 328 -12.13 21.12 23.50
C ARG A 328 -12.26 22.60 23.07
N GLY A 329 -13.28 22.93 22.29
CA GLY A 329 -13.52 24.28 21.79
C GLY A 329 -12.45 24.81 20.82
N ASN A 330 -12.54 26.09 20.50
CA ASN A 330 -11.71 26.75 19.47
C ASN A 330 -10.31 27.19 19.94
N GLU A 331 -9.98 27.01 21.22
CA GLU A 331 -8.71 27.46 21.81
C GLU A 331 -7.57 26.43 21.68
N ALA A 332 -7.76 25.40 20.84
CA ALA A 332 -6.75 24.39 20.59
C ALA A 332 -5.53 24.98 19.87
N GLY A 333 -4.44 25.21 20.59
CA GLY A 333 -3.14 25.56 20.01
C GLY A 333 -2.59 24.47 19.05
N PRO A 334 -1.40 24.71 18.46
CA PRO A 334 -0.72 23.74 17.62
C PRO A 334 -0.52 22.40 18.33
N GLN A 335 -0.88 21.30 17.68
CA GLN A 335 -0.70 19.95 18.22
C GLN A 335 0.01 19.07 17.19
N LYS A 336 0.96 18.25 17.64
CA LYS A 336 1.57 17.21 16.81
C LYS A 336 0.90 15.87 17.08
N ILE A 337 0.46 15.18 16.04
CA ILE A 337 0.15 13.75 16.10
C ILE A 337 1.47 12.98 15.96
N THR A 338 1.73 12.06 16.87
CA THR A 338 2.93 11.21 16.88
C THR A 338 2.55 9.73 16.94
N ASP A 339 3.54 8.86 16.73
CA ASP A 339 3.46 7.42 17.02
C ASP A 339 2.27 6.69 16.38
N THR A 340 1.91 7.09 15.16
CA THR A 340 0.86 6.46 14.36
C THR A 340 1.25 6.35 12.89
N MET A 341 0.71 5.32 12.24
CA MET A 341 0.72 5.20 10.78
C MET A 341 -0.51 4.38 10.36
N ALA A 342 -1.61 5.08 10.08
CA ALA A 342 -2.74 4.50 9.36
C ALA A 342 -2.53 4.69 7.85
N PHE A 343 -3.27 3.92 7.05
CA PHE A 343 -3.27 4.07 5.60
C PHE A 343 -4.63 3.71 5.03
N MET A 344 -4.84 4.06 3.77
CA MET A 344 -6.02 3.75 3.00
C MET A 344 -5.64 3.26 1.61
N PHE A 345 -6.32 2.20 1.17
CA PHE A 345 -6.45 1.84 -0.23
C PHE A 345 -7.82 2.35 -0.70
N GLU A 346 -7.82 3.48 -1.40
CA GLU A 346 -9.02 4.06 -1.98
C GLU A 346 -9.15 3.61 -3.43
N SER A 347 -10.32 3.11 -3.84
CA SER A 347 -10.54 2.63 -5.21
C SER A 347 -11.80 3.18 -5.84
N CYS A 348 -11.74 3.47 -7.14
CA CYS A 348 -12.94 3.80 -7.93
C CYS A 348 -13.88 2.62 -8.14
N LEU A 349 -13.44 1.39 -7.83
CA LEU A 349 -14.25 0.19 -7.90
C LEU A 349 -14.89 -0.09 -6.54
N MET A 350 -15.88 -0.98 -6.52
CA MET A 350 -16.48 -1.48 -5.29
C MET A 350 -15.87 -2.85 -4.94
N PRO A 351 -14.94 -2.94 -3.97
CA PRO A 351 -14.39 -4.21 -3.53
C PRO A 351 -15.51 -5.12 -3.03
N ARG A 352 -15.47 -6.38 -3.47
CA ARG A 352 -16.38 -7.41 -2.95
C ARG A 352 -15.69 -8.11 -1.79
N THR A 353 -16.26 -8.01 -0.60
CA THR A 353 -15.75 -8.74 0.57
C THR A 353 -15.91 -10.24 0.34
N CYS A 354 -14.82 -10.99 0.46
CA CYS A 354 -14.85 -12.44 0.28
C CYS A 354 -15.58 -13.13 1.46
N PRO A 355 -16.16 -14.33 1.24
CA PRO A 355 -16.82 -15.09 2.31
C PRO A 355 -15.93 -15.30 3.53
N TRP A 356 -14.64 -15.61 3.33
CA TRP A 356 -13.66 -15.74 4.42
C TRP A 356 -13.62 -14.52 5.35
N ALA A 357 -13.67 -13.30 4.81
CA ALA A 357 -13.65 -12.09 5.63
C ALA A 357 -15.02 -11.83 6.30
N LEU A 358 -16.12 -12.16 5.61
CA LEU A 358 -17.47 -12.04 6.18
C LEU A 358 -17.70 -13.03 7.33
N ASP A 359 -17.17 -14.24 7.21
CA ASP A 359 -17.33 -15.32 8.20
C ASP A 359 -16.27 -15.24 9.31
N SER A 360 -15.35 -14.28 9.24
CA SER A 360 -14.29 -14.12 10.22
C SER A 360 -14.86 -13.89 11.62
N PRO A 361 -14.37 -14.60 12.66
CA PRO A 361 -14.76 -14.34 14.04
C PRO A 361 -14.27 -12.96 14.54
N PHE A 362 -13.32 -12.34 13.82
CA PHE A 362 -12.79 -11.02 14.11
C PHE A 362 -13.61 -9.88 13.46
N ARG A 363 -14.68 -10.21 12.73
CA ARG A 363 -15.57 -9.20 12.16
C ARG A 363 -16.38 -8.55 13.27
N ASP A 364 -16.18 -7.25 13.45
CA ASP A 364 -17.02 -6.44 14.33
C ASP A 364 -18.42 -6.30 13.71
N ARG A 365 -19.41 -6.95 14.32
CA ARG A 365 -20.83 -6.90 13.89
C ARG A 365 -21.53 -5.65 14.41
N ASP A 366 -20.93 -4.98 15.38
CA ASP A 366 -21.47 -3.84 16.08
C ASP A 366 -20.75 -2.54 15.70
N TYR A 367 -19.97 -2.56 14.61
CA TYR A 367 -19.21 -1.40 14.14
C TYR A 367 -20.09 -0.14 13.97
N TYR A 368 -21.33 -0.30 13.51
CA TYR A 368 -22.29 0.80 13.36
C TYR A 368 -22.62 1.51 14.69
N GLN A 369 -22.47 0.83 15.84
CA GLN A 369 -22.80 1.37 17.14
C GLN A 369 -21.92 2.57 17.53
N CYS A 370 -20.72 2.71 16.95
CA CYS A 370 -19.84 3.83 17.26
C CYS A 370 -20.43 5.21 16.90
N TRP A 371 -21.43 5.26 16.01
CA TRP A 371 -22.15 6.49 15.63
C TRP A 371 -23.52 6.67 16.27
N ILE A 372 -24.08 5.66 16.97
CA ILE A 372 -25.46 5.73 17.51
C ILE A 372 -25.64 6.86 18.53
N GLY A 373 -24.57 7.22 19.25
CA GLY A 373 -24.65 8.25 20.29
C GLY A 373 -24.68 9.69 19.77
N LEU A 374 -24.57 9.93 18.46
CA LEU A 374 -24.63 11.26 17.87
C LEU A 374 -26.01 11.91 18.08
N LYS A 375 -26.01 13.18 18.47
CA LYS A 375 -27.23 13.95 18.78
C LYS A 375 -27.36 15.17 17.88
N SER A 376 -28.60 15.62 17.68
CA SER A 376 -28.84 16.93 17.08
C SER A 376 -28.48 18.02 18.09
N HIS A 377 -27.63 18.96 17.67
CA HIS A 377 -27.34 20.19 18.40
C HIS A 377 -28.00 21.42 17.74
N PHE A 378 -28.86 21.20 16.74
CA PHE A 378 -29.58 22.27 16.05
C PHE A 378 -30.58 22.94 17.00
N SER A 379 -30.51 24.26 17.15
CA SER A 379 -31.47 25.07 17.90
C SER A 379 -31.99 26.20 17.03
N CYS A 380 -33.31 26.22 16.80
CA CYS A 380 -33.96 27.24 15.97
C CYS A 380 -33.96 28.63 16.64
N GLU A 381 -33.92 28.68 17.96
CA GLU A 381 -34.11 29.92 18.74
C GLU A 381 -33.01 30.98 18.56
N LYS A 382 -31.82 30.60 18.08
CA LYS A 382 -30.69 31.52 17.87
C LYS A 382 -30.69 32.19 16.48
N THR A 383 -31.45 31.66 15.54
CA THR A 383 -31.60 32.20 14.18
C THR A 383 -33.04 32.66 14.01
N ASN A 384 -33.24 33.89 13.54
CA ASN A 384 -34.56 34.46 13.25
C ASN A 384 -35.23 33.77 12.04
N CYS A 385 -35.22 32.43 11.98
CA CYS A 385 -35.85 31.60 10.97
C CYS A 385 -37.36 31.56 11.22
N LYS A 386 -38.04 32.67 10.93
CA LYS A 386 -39.47 32.60 10.62
C LYS A 386 -39.60 31.85 9.31
N SER A 387 -39.98 30.57 9.36
CA SER A 387 -40.34 29.78 8.18
C SER A 387 -41.72 30.19 7.63
N THR A 388 -42.00 31.49 7.51
CA THR A 388 -43.29 31.99 7.01
C THR A 388 -43.30 32.28 5.51
N ASP A 389 -42.15 32.25 4.83
CA ASP A 389 -42.10 32.69 3.43
C ASP A 389 -42.31 31.57 2.39
N LEU A 390 -42.27 30.29 2.78
CA LEU A 390 -42.48 29.16 1.86
C LEU A 390 -43.92 28.62 1.81
N GLN A 391 -44.81 29.06 2.70
CA GLN A 391 -46.22 28.63 2.68
C GLN A 391 -47.16 29.59 1.92
N ASN A 392 -46.72 30.81 1.61
CA ASN A 392 -47.55 31.78 0.89
C ASN A 392 -47.44 31.64 -0.64
N GLU A 393 -46.30 31.21 -1.19
CA GLU A 393 -46.16 30.99 -2.65
C GLU A 393 -46.91 29.76 -3.18
N LEU A 394 -47.23 28.78 -2.31
CA LEU A 394 -48.03 27.62 -2.69
C LEU A 394 -49.54 27.92 -2.72
N LYS A 395 -50.01 28.96 -2.02
CA LYS A 395 -51.43 29.37 -2.05
C LYS A 395 -51.76 30.32 -3.19
N GLU A 396 -50.81 31.09 -3.71
CA GLU A 396 -51.06 31.98 -4.86
C GLU A 396 -51.12 31.22 -6.19
N ASN A 397 -50.46 30.06 -6.30
CA ASN A 397 -50.49 29.24 -7.51
C ASN A 397 -51.71 28.30 -7.64
N GLU A 398 -52.46 28.04 -6.56
CA GLU A 398 -53.72 27.28 -6.63
C GLU A 398 -54.95 28.16 -6.98
N CYS A 399 -54.84 29.49 -6.86
CA CYS A 399 -55.94 30.42 -7.19
C CYS A 399 -55.94 30.90 -8.66
N GLN A 400 -54.94 30.56 -9.48
CA GLN A 400 -54.87 30.96 -10.89
C GLN A 400 -55.21 29.85 -11.91
N SER A 401 -55.51 28.62 -11.47
CA SER A 401 -55.85 27.49 -12.37
C SER A 401 -57.35 27.21 -12.51
N HIS A 402 -58.20 28.03 -11.91
CA HIS A 402 -59.65 28.02 -12.11
C HIS A 402 -60.15 29.43 -12.39
N HIS A 403 -60.07 29.88 -13.64
CA HIS A 403 -61.03 30.75 -14.37
C HIS A 403 -60.34 31.29 -15.64
N GLY A 404 -60.83 30.89 -16.81
CA GLY A 404 -60.51 31.52 -18.11
C GLY A 404 -59.93 30.58 -19.15
#